data_AF-A0A076LP34-F1
#
_entry.id   AF-A0A076LP34-F1
#
_cell.length_a   1.000
_cell.length_b   1.000
_cell.length_c   1.000
_cell.angle_alpha   90.00
_cell.angle_beta   90.00
_cell.angle_gamma   90.00
#
_symmetry.space_group_name_H-M   'P 1'
#
loop_
_entity.id
_entity.type
_entity.pdbx_description
1 polymer ?
#
loop_
_entity_poly.entity_id
_entity_poly.type
_entity_poly.pdbx_seq_one_letter_code
_entity_poly.pdbx_strand_id
1 'polypeptide(L)' 'MAQINLSLPPEQRINELEEQLKRVNQKAEFVESVINVLKNDYGVSMVKKRPGKSSRNVRPQK' A
#
# COMPACT_ATOMS: atom_id res chain seq x y z
N MET A 1 13.04 7.31 13.30
CA MET A 1 13.82 6.83 12.14
C MET A 1 14.73 5.72 12.64
N ALA A 2 14.90 4.64 11.86
CA ALA A 2 15.46 3.38 12.32
C ALA A 2 16.82 3.57 13.02
N GLN A 3 16.90 3.12 14.28
CA GLN A 3 18.12 3.11 15.07
C GLN A 3 19.14 2.21 14.37
N ILE A 4 20.22 2.80 13.87
CA ILE A 4 21.33 2.06 13.28
C ILE A 4 22.15 1.52 14.45
N ASN A 5 21.78 0.33 14.94
CA ASN A 5 22.54 -0.36 15.98
C ASN A 5 23.91 -0.77 15.43
N LEU A 6 24.92 0.06 15.70
CA LEU A 6 26.32 -0.12 15.31
C LEU A 6 27.02 -1.31 16.02
N SER A 7 26.27 -2.12 16.77
CA SER A 7 26.81 -3.16 17.65
C SER A 7 26.88 -4.56 17.02
N LEU A 8 26.21 -4.80 15.88
CA LEU A 8 26.21 -6.09 15.17
C LEU A 8 27.17 -6.05 13.98
N PRO A 9 27.86 -7.16 13.65
CA PRO A 9 28.71 -7.23 12.47
C PRO A 9 27.91 -6.88 11.21
N PRO A 10 28.50 -6.11 10.28
CA PRO A 10 27.81 -5.62 9.10
C PRO A 10 27.21 -6.75 8.26
N GLU A 11 27.87 -7.90 8.19
CA GLU A 11 27.41 -9.10 7.45
C GLU A 11 26.08 -9.66 7.98
N GLN A 12 25.91 -9.72 9.31
CA GLN A 12 24.67 -10.23 9.91
C GLN A 12 23.51 -9.28 9.63
N ARG A 13 23.79 -7.98 9.61
CA ARG A 13 22.78 -6.96 9.30
C ARG A 13 22.37 -6.99 7.83
N ILE A 14 23.32 -7.20 6.91
CA ILE A 14 23.02 -7.34 5.49
C ILE A 14 22.09 -8.53 5.27
N ASN A 15 22.43 -9.70 5.83
CA ASN A 15 21.61 -10.89 5.70
C ASN A 15 20.19 -10.70 6.24
N GLU A 16 20.04 -10.06 7.42
CA GLU A 16 18.72 -9.76 7.99
C GLU A 16 17.92 -8.82 7.08
N LEU A 17 18.55 -7.77 6.55
CA LEU A 17 17.92 -6.84 5.63
C LEU A 17 17.52 -7.52 4.31
N GLU A 18 18.34 -8.42 3.77
CA GLU A 18 18.02 -9.21 2.58
C GLU A 18 16.82 -10.12 2.79
N GLU A 19 16.73 -10.77 3.96
CA GLU A 19 15.54 -11.55 4.31
C GLU A 19 14.29 -10.68 4.43
N GLN A 20 14.42 -9.48 5.02
CA GLN A 20 13.31 -8.53 5.11
C GLN A 20 12.87 -8.09 3.71
N LEU A 21 13.81 -7.80 2.80
CA LEU A 21 13.52 -7.45 1.41
C LEU A 21 12.79 -8.58 0.69
N LYS A 22 13.25 -9.83 0.83
CA LYS A 22 12.57 -11.01 0.25
C LYS A 22 11.14 -11.12 0.75
N ARG A 23 10.93 -10.98 2.07
CA ARG A 23 9.58 -11.03 2.68
C ARG A 23 8.67 -9.90 2.19
N VAL A 24 9.20 -8.69 2.04
CA VAL A 24 8.45 -7.53 1.55
C VAL A 24 8.06 -7.73 0.08
N ASN A 25 8.97 -8.21 -0.76
CA ASN A 25 8.70 -8.47 -2.17
C ASN A 25 7.60 -9.54 -2.35
N GLN A 26 7.69 -10.66 -1.63
CA GLN A 26 6.65 -11.69 -1.62
C GLN A 26 5.29 -11.13 -1.20
N LYS A 27 5.25 -10.27 -0.18
CA LYS A 27 4.02 -9.62 0.27
C LYS A 27 3.47 -8.64 -0.77
N ALA A 28 4.34 -7.91 -1.47
CA ALA A 28 3.93 -6.97 -2.51
C ALA A 28 3.28 -7.70 -3.70
N GLU A 29 3.91 -8.78 -4.17
CA GLU A 29 3.38 -9.64 -5.24
C GLU A 29 2.00 -10.22 -4.86
N PHE A 30 1.86 -10.70 -3.62
CA PHE A 30 0.58 -11.19 -3.12
C PHE A 30 -0.50 -10.10 -3.12
N VAL A 31 -0.18 -8.90 -2.63
CA VAL A 31 -1.13 -7.78 -2.60
C VAL A 31 -1.55 -7.39 -4.01
N GLU A 32 -0.62 -7.34 -4.96
CA GLU A 32 -0.93 -7.04 -6.36
C GLU A 32 -1.89 -8.09 -6.96
N SER A 33 -1.63 -9.37 -6.70
CA SER A 33 -2.49 -10.47 -7.14
C SER A 33 -3.91 -10.33 -6.59
N VAL A 34 -4.07 -10.10 -5.28
CA VAL A 34 -5.38 -9.90 -4.64
C VAL A 34 -6.10 -8.68 -5.23
N ILE A 35 -5.38 -7.59 -5.47
CA ILE A 35 -5.94 -6.39 -6.12
C ILE A 35 -6.45 -6.71 -7.52
N ASN A 36 -5.70 -7.52 -8.28
CA ASN A 36 -6.08 -7.89 -9.63
C ASN A 36 -7.38 -8.71 -9.65
N VAL A 37 -7.52 -9.69 -8.74
CA VAL A 37 -8.77 -10.46 -8.55
C VAL A 37 -9.93 -9.53 -8.20
N LEU A 38 -9.75 -8.63 -7.23
CA LEU A 38 -10.80 -7.69 -6.83
C LEU A 38 -11.26 -6.78 -7.97
N LYS A 39 -10.34 -6.35 -8.84
CA LYS A 39 -10.66 -5.54 -10.01
C LYS A 39 -11.38 -6.33 -11.10
N ASN A 40 -10.86 -7.51 -11.46
CA ASN A 40 -11.31 -8.25 -12.63
C ASN A 40 -12.57 -9.07 -12.35
N ASP A 41 -12.62 -9.75 -11.21
CA ASP A 41 -13.70 -10.70 -10.90
C ASP A 41 -14.87 -10.03 -10.16
N TYR A 42 -14.58 -8.96 -9.40
CA TYR A 42 -15.57 -8.27 -8.57
C TYR A 42 -15.82 -6.82 -8.99
N GLY A 43 -15.10 -6.29 -9.98
CA GLY A 43 -15.28 -4.90 -10.44
C GLY A 43 -14.96 -3.84 -9.37
N VAL A 44 -14.26 -4.22 -8.30
CA VAL A 44 -13.96 -3.33 -7.16
C VAL A 44 -12.85 -2.36 -7.57
N SER A 45 -13.24 -1.10 -7.77
CA SER A 45 -12.30 0.00 -7.99
C SER A 45 -11.83 0.57 -6.66
N MET A 46 -10.59 0.23 -6.27
CA MET A 46 -9.94 0.79 -5.07
C MET A 46 -9.52 2.26 -5.22
N VAL A 47 -9.94 2.94 -6.30
CA VAL A 47 -9.70 4.37 -6.45
C VAL A 47 -10.45 5.07 -5.32
N LYS A 48 -9.70 5.67 -4.39
CA LYS A 48 -10.28 6.57 -3.38
C LYS A 48 -11.13 7.58 -4.14
N LYS A 49 -12.44 7.65 -3.84
CA LYS A 49 -13.32 8.66 -4.44
C LYS A 49 -12.57 9.99 -4.37
N ARG A 50 -12.47 10.69 -5.50
CA ARG A 50 -11.93 12.06 -5.49
C ARG A 50 -12.63 12.80 -4.35
N PRO A 51 -11.92 13.57 -3.50
CA PRO A 51 -12.58 14.43 -2.53
C PRO A 51 -13.39 15.47 -3.31
N GLY A 52 -14.60 15.09 -3.72
CA GLY A 52 -15.51 15.92 -4.47
C GLY A 52 -16.12 16.93 -3.51
N LYS A 53 -16.18 18.20 -3.92
CA LYS A 53 -16.99 19.18 -3.22
C LYS A 53 -18.41 18.64 -3.14
N SER A 54 -18.98 18.59 -1.93
CA SER A 54 -20.35 18.10 -1.72
C SER A 54 -21.29 18.78 -2.70
N SER A 55 -22.21 18.03 -3.32
CA SER A 55 -23.36 18.62 -3.99
C SER A 55 -24.14 19.44 -2.95
N ARG A 56 -23.97 20.77 -2.94
CA ARG A 56 -24.97 21.64 -2.34
C ARG A 56 -26.08 21.72 -3.36
N ASN A 57 -27.18 21.04 -3.07
CA ASN A 57 -28.48 21.33 -3.67
C ASN A 57 -28.80 22.79 -3.36
N VAL A 58 -28.43 23.70 -4.26
CA VAL A 58 -28.95 25.07 -4.24
C VAL A 58 -30.41 24.93 -4.69
N ARG A 59 -31.32 25.06 -3.72
CA ARG A 59 -32.76 25.11 -4.00
C ARG A 59 -33.01 26.24 -5.01
N PRO A 60 -33.88 26.04 -6.01
CA PRO A 60 -34.27 27.13 -6.88
C PRO A 60 -34.98 28.19 -6.02
N GLN A 61 -34.40 29.39 -5.97
CA GLN A 61 -35.12 30.56 -5.48
C GLN A 61 -36.24 30.87 -6.48
N LYS A 62 -37.39 31.21 -5.91
CA LYS A 62 -38.71 31.28 -6.52
C LYS A 62 -38.84 32.46 -7.48
#